data_AF-A0A853C7D6-F1
#
_entry.id   AF-A0A853C7D6-F1
#
_cell.length_a   1.000
_cell.length_b   1.000
_cell.length_c   1.000
_cell.angle_alpha   90.00
_cell.angle_beta   90.00
_cell.angle_gamma   90.00
#
_symmetry.space_group_name_H-M   'P 1'
#
loop_
_entity.id
_entity.type
_entity.pdbx_description
1 polymer ?
#
loop_
_entity_poly.entity_id
_entity_poly.type
_entity_poly.pdbx_seq_one_letter_code
_entity_poly.pdbx_strand_id
1 'polypeptide(L)'
;MPDYHYTDAFHGATFRDCDLRDVKIVSSFVDGLVIRGFSGQAGPVLVDDVDVSEYVAAELDRRHPERVRVREARSLPELRAAWAELSGLWDGTLTRAGALDEALLQERVDGEWSFVETLRHLAFAVETWVGGWLHGESAPFSPLGLPPTDLPLTEWPSIGLDSAARPTFAEAAELFTDRRARVDKALAEVTEAELEEPRTAAPVALWGEETHTVRACLRTVLQEVCDHRRFAERDLAVLTAR
;
A
#
# COMPACT_ATOMS: atom_id res chain seq x y z
N MET A 1 -6.56 -25.76 7.25
CA MET A 1 -5.82 -24.77 6.45
C MET A 1 -6.69 -24.48 5.23
N PRO A 2 -7.04 -23.23 4.89
CA PRO A 2 -7.74 -22.98 3.64
C PRO A 2 -6.72 -23.14 2.51
N ASP A 3 -6.92 -24.16 1.68
CA ASP A 3 -6.19 -24.37 0.45
C ASP A 3 -6.58 -23.26 -0.55
N TYR A 4 -5.63 -22.39 -0.89
CA TYR A 4 -5.79 -21.50 -2.03
C TYR A 4 -5.68 -22.32 -3.32
N HIS A 5 -6.79 -22.52 -4.02
CA HIS A 5 -6.82 -23.10 -5.35
C HIS A 5 -6.96 -22.00 -6.41
N TYR A 6 -5.92 -21.82 -7.24
CA TYR A 6 -6.03 -21.10 -8.51
C TYR A 6 -6.96 -21.89 -9.47
N THR A 7 -8.01 -21.27 -10.02
CA THR A 7 -8.94 -21.86 -11.00
C THR A 7 -9.31 -20.83 -12.09
N ASP A 8 -9.41 -21.29 -13.34
CA ASP A 8 -9.75 -20.50 -14.53
C ASP A 8 -11.21 -20.71 -15.01
N ALA A 9 -12.09 -21.28 -14.15
CA ALA A 9 -13.44 -21.74 -14.50
C ALA A 9 -14.39 -20.66 -15.08
N PHE A 10 -14.04 -19.38 -14.98
CA PHE A 10 -14.84 -18.25 -15.47
C PHE A 10 -14.20 -17.46 -16.62
N HIS A 11 -13.06 -17.89 -17.15
CA HIS A 11 -12.46 -17.26 -18.33
C HIS A 11 -13.41 -17.37 -19.54
N GLY A 12 -13.91 -16.24 -20.05
CA GLY A 12 -14.85 -16.19 -21.18
C GLY A 12 -16.31 -16.54 -20.85
N ALA A 13 -16.71 -16.58 -19.57
CA ALA A 13 -18.08 -16.89 -19.18
C ALA A 13 -19.08 -15.77 -19.53
N THR A 14 -20.25 -16.15 -20.07
CA THR A 14 -21.41 -15.26 -20.24
C THR A 14 -22.52 -15.68 -19.28
N PHE A 15 -22.86 -14.81 -18.33
CA PHE A 15 -24.02 -15.02 -17.45
C PHE A 15 -25.25 -14.41 -18.11
N ARG A 16 -26.24 -15.24 -18.45
CA ARG A 16 -27.51 -14.81 -19.04
C ARG A 16 -28.65 -15.31 -18.16
N ASP A 17 -29.55 -14.42 -17.79
CA ASP A 17 -30.72 -14.70 -16.95
C ASP A 17 -30.35 -15.31 -15.57
N CYS A 18 -29.24 -14.88 -15.00
CA CYS A 18 -28.79 -15.27 -13.66
C CYS A 18 -29.17 -14.22 -12.61
N ASP A 19 -29.47 -14.66 -11.39
CA ASP A 19 -29.59 -13.78 -10.23
C ASP A 19 -28.21 -13.57 -9.60
N LEU A 20 -27.69 -12.33 -9.66
CA LEU A 20 -26.36 -11.94 -9.14
C LEU A 20 -26.46 -11.00 -7.93
N ARG A 21 -27.62 -10.94 -7.26
CA ARG A 21 -27.76 -10.15 -6.02
C ARG A 21 -26.79 -10.68 -4.96
N ASP A 22 -26.19 -9.76 -4.20
CA ASP A 22 -25.23 -10.02 -3.11
C ASP A 22 -23.90 -10.68 -3.51
N VAL A 23 -23.56 -10.72 -4.81
CA VAL A 23 -22.24 -11.20 -5.26
C VAL A 23 -21.13 -10.30 -4.71
N LYS A 24 -20.18 -10.93 -4.02
CA LYS A 24 -18.92 -10.33 -3.57
C LYS A 24 -17.77 -11.10 -4.20
N ILE A 25 -16.80 -10.39 -4.76
CA ILE A 25 -15.56 -10.98 -5.28
C ILE A 25 -14.48 -10.74 -4.22
N VAL A 26 -14.14 -11.77 -3.45
CA VAL A 26 -13.21 -11.71 -2.31
C VAL A 26 -12.18 -12.83 -2.46
N SER A 27 -10.89 -12.53 -2.22
CA SER A 27 -9.78 -13.51 -2.24
C SER A 27 -9.74 -14.43 -3.47
N SER A 28 -10.11 -13.91 -4.65
CA SER A 28 -10.23 -14.68 -5.90
C SER A 28 -9.28 -14.15 -6.98
N PHE A 29 -8.86 -15.03 -7.90
CA PHE A 29 -8.17 -14.60 -9.11
C PHE A 29 -9.15 -13.95 -10.07
N VAL A 30 -9.17 -12.61 -10.07
CA VAL A 30 -9.91 -11.77 -11.02
C VAL A 30 -9.10 -11.46 -12.28
N ASP A 31 -8.06 -12.25 -12.54
CA ASP A 31 -7.12 -11.96 -13.60
C ASP A 31 -7.73 -12.31 -14.96
N GLY A 32 -7.84 -11.30 -15.82
CA GLY A 32 -8.73 -11.26 -17.00
C GLY A 32 -9.92 -10.29 -16.87
N LEU A 33 -10.24 -9.79 -15.66
CA LEU A 33 -11.10 -8.63 -15.47
C LEU A 33 -10.26 -7.35 -15.66
N VAL A 34 -10.47 -6.64 -16.78
CA VAL A 34 -9.68 -5.45 -17.12
C VAL A 34 -10.41 -4.17 -16.77
N ILE A 35 -9.95 -3.52 -15.70
CA ILE A 35 -10.04 -2.07 -15.46
C ILE A 35 -8.72 -1.70 -14.76
N ARG A 36 -7.66 -1.27 -15.50
CA ARG A 36 -6.42 -0.73 -14.89
C ARG A 36 -5.71 0.36 -15.70
N GLY A 37 -5.13 1.30 -14.95
CA GLY A 37 -4.07 2.22 -15.35
C GLY A 37 -3.16 2.54 -14.15
N PHE A 38 -1.97 3.07 -14.45
CA PHE A 38 -0.89 3.30 -13.49
C PHE A 38 -1.20 4.48 -12.55
N SER A 39 -0.76 4.44 -11.28
CA SER A 39 -1.03 5.47 -10.24
C SER A 39 -2.50 5.65 -9.81
N GLY A 40 -3.31 4.59 -9.84
CA GLY A 40 -4.67 4.61 -9.28
C GLY A 40 -5.76 5.14 -10.22
N GLN A 41 -5.53 5.12 -11.54
CA GLN A 41 -6.54 5.46 -12.54
C GLN A 41 -6.91 4.22 -13.34
N ALA A 42 -7.96 3.53 -12.92
CA ALA A 42 -8.29 2.21 -13.45
C ALA A 42 -8.84 2.24 -14.91
N GLY A 43 -9.07 3.42 -15.51
CA GLY A 43 -9.78 3.52 -16.80
C GLY A 43 -11.29 3.32 -16.62
N PRO A 44 -12.08 3.30 -17.71
CA PRO A 44 -13.54 3.37 -17.64
C PRO A 44 -14.18 2.13 -17.00
N VAL A 45 -15.12 2.33 -16.08
CA VAL A 45 -16.02 1.30 -15.54
C VAL A 45 -17.39 1.61 -16.10
N LEU A 46 -17.91 0.75 -16.98
CA LEU A 46 -19.22 1.00 -17.57
C LEU A 46 -20.33 0.38 -16.71
N VAL A 47 -21.30 1.19 -16.30
CA VAL A 47 -22.60 0.74 -15.74
C VAL A 47 -23.68 1.23 -16.70
N ASP A 48 -24.44 0.31 -17.30
CA ASP A 48 -25.40 0.62 -18.39
C ASP A 48 -24.77 1.46 -19.51
N ASP A 49 -23.58 1.05 -19.99
CA ASP A 49 -22.77 1.75 -21.00
C ASP A 49 -22.26 3.15 -20.58
N VAL A 50 -22.48 3.58 -19.33
CA VAL A 50 -22.00 4.85 -18.79
C VAL A 50 -20.70 4.63 -18.04
N ASP A 51 -19.64 5.33 -18.43
CA ASP A 51 -18.40 5.37 -17.66
C ASP A 51 -18.61 6.09 -16.32
N VAL A 52 -18.55 5.33 -15.22
CA VAL A 52 -18.66 5.83 -13.85
C VAL A 52 -17.31 6.05 -13.17
N SER A 53 -16.19 5.82 -13.85
CA SER A 53 -14.86 5.93 -13.24
C SER A 53 -14.53 7.32 -12.74
N GLU A 54 -14.89 8.35 -13.49
CA GLU A 54 -14.69 9.74 -13.06
C GLU A 54 -15.52 10.05 -11.81
N TYR A 55 -16.77 9.57 -11.77
CA TYR A 55 -17.63 9.74 -10.60
C TYR A 55 -17.03 9.07 -9.35
N VAL A 56 -16.55 7.82 -9.48
CA VAL A 56 -15.91 7.10 -8.38
C VAL A 56 -14.62 7.78 -7.93
N ALA A 57 -13.77 8.19 -8.87
CA ALA A 57 -12.52 8.88 -8.58
C ALA A 57 -12.77 10.22 -7.87
N ALA A 58 -13.72 11.01 -8.36
CA ALA A 58 -14.11 12.29 -7.76
C ALA A 58 -14.69 12.12 -6.35
N GLU A 59 -15.52 11.10 -6.13
CA GLU A 59 -16.07 10.81 -4.81
C GLU A 59 -15.00 10.33 -3.83
N LEU A 60 -14.03 9.52 -4.28
CA LEU A 60 -12.89 9.16 -3.46
C LEU A 60 -12.00 10.36 -3.14
N ASP A 61 -11.75 11.25 -4.09
CA ASP A 61 -10.99 12.49 -3.88
C ASP A 61 -11.72 13.44 -2.91
N ARG A 62 -13.05 13.50 -2.97
CA ARG A 62 -13.87 14.27 -2.03
C ARG A 62 -13.79 13.73 -0.59
N ARG A 63 -13.76 12.40 -0.43
CA ARG A 63 -13.66 11.74 0.89
C ARG A 63 -12.23 11.74 1.44
N HIS A 64 -11.25 11.68 0.56
CA HIS A 64 -9.82 11.56 0.86
C HIS A 64 -9.04 12.63 0.08
N PRO A 65 -9.16 13.92 0.45
CA PRO A 65 -8.50 15.02 -0.26
C PRO A 65 -6.97 14.90 -0.25
N GLU A 66 -6.39 14.18 0.72
CA GLU A 66 -4.97 13.85 0.77
C GLU A 66 -4.48 13.11 -0.47
N ARG A 67 -5.35 12.29 -1.10
CA ARG A 67 -5.02 11.56 -2.34
C ARG A 67 -4.71 12.50 -3.50
N VAL A 68 -5.45 13.60 -3.59
CA VAL A 68 -5.24 14.61 -4.63
C VAL A 68 -3.88 15.27 -4.44
N ARG A 69 -3.55 15.66 -3.21
CA ARG A 69 -2.27 16.31 -2.87
C ARG A 69 -1.07 15.42 -3.19
N VAL A 70 -1.12 14.15 -2.78
CA VAL A 70 -0.08 13.15 -3.11
C VAL A 70 0.03 12.93 -4.62
N ARG A 71 -1.10 12.82 -5.32
CA ARG A 71 -1.14 12.61 -6.77
C ARG A 71 -0.67 13.83 -7.56
N GLU A 72 -0.83 15.04 -7.05
CA GLU A 72 -0.50 16.29 -7.73
C GLU A 72 0.88 16.85 -7.37
N ALA A 73 1.49 16.41 -6.27
CA ALA A 73 2.83 16.85 -5.90
C ALA A 73 3.87 16.56 -7.00
N ARG A 74 4.56 17.59 -7.49
CA ARG A 74 5.62 17.49 -8.51
C ARG A 74 6.95 18.07 -8.02
N SER A 75 6.90 19.10 -7.21
CA SER A 75 8.06 19.77 -6.62
C SER A 75 8.37 19.28 -5.21
N LEU A 76 9.59 19.51 -4.74
CA LEU A 76 10.00 19.10 -3.40
C LEU A 76 9.18 19.78 -2.29
N PRO A 77 8.83 21.08 -2.36
CA PRO A 77 7.92 21.69 -1.40
C PRO A 77 6.54 21.04 -1.35
N GLU A 78 5.98 20.65 -2.51
CA GLU A 78 4.68 19.96 -2.56
C GLU A 78 4.76 18.55 -1.97
N LEU A 79 5.83 17.81 -2.24
CA LEU A 79 6.07 16.49 -1.63
C LEU A 79 6.18 16.59 -0.11
N ARG A 80 6.92 17.59 0.40
CA ARG A 80 7.04 17.84 1.85
C ARG A 80 5.70 18.21 2.48
N ALA A 81 4.92 19.06 1.82
CA ALA A 81 3.60 19.46 2.31
C ALA A 81 2.62 18.29 2.36
N ALA A 82 2.56 17.48 1.28
CA ALA A 82 1.73 16.30 1.21
C ALA A 82 2.13 15.25 2.26
N TRP A 83 3.44 15.04 2.46
CA TRP A 83 3.95 14.13 3.48
C TRP A 83 3.63 14.60 4.91
N ALA A 84 3.82 15.89 5.21
CA ALA A 84 3.54 16.43 6.55
C ALA A 84 2.07 16.26 6.95
N GLU A 85 1.15 16.52 6.01
CA GLU A 85 -0.28 16.30 6.22
C GLU A 85 -0.59 14.82 6.41
N LEU A 86 -0.08 13.95 5.52
CA LEU A 86 -0.33 12.53 5.58
C LEU A 86 0.22 11.91 6.88
N SER A 87 1.38 12.37 7.35
CA SER A 87 1.95 11.99 8.64
C SER A 87 1.04 12.39 9.81
N GLY A 88 0.48 13.60 9.81
CA GLY A 88 -0.47 14.03 10.84
C GLY A 88 -1.78 13.22 10.83
N LEU A 89 -2.27 12.84 9.65
CA LEU A 89 -3.43 11.95 9.51
C LEU A 89 -3.15 10.56 10.11
N TRP A 90 -1.96 10.01 9.84
CA TRP A 90 -1.52 8.75 10.43
C TRP A 90 -1.32 8.81 11.94
N ASP A 91 -0.84 9.92 12.49
CA ASP A 91 -0.73 10.08 13.95
C ASP A 91 -2.11 9.96 14.62
N GLY A 92 -3.13 10.55 14.01
CA GLY A 92 -4.53 10.38 14.43
C GLY A 92 -5.01 8.93 14.32
N THR A 93 -4.69 8.23 13.23
CA THR A 93 -5.03 6.81 13.03
C THR A 93 -4.37 5.93 14.08
N LEU A 94 -3.05 6.07 14.29
CA LEU A 94 -2.27 5.31 15.26
C LEU A 94 -2.75 5.56 16.69
N THR A 95 -3.08 6.82 17.03
CA THR A 95 -3.63 7.17 18.35
C THR A 95 -4.96 6.47 18.61
N ARG A 96 -5.87 6.43 17.63
CA ARG A 96 -7.15 5.73 17.78
C ARG A 96 -6.97 4.22 17.85
N ALA A 97 -6.11 3.66 17.00
CA ALA A 97 -5.81 2.23 17.03
C ALA A 97 -5.20 1.81 18.38
N GLY A 98 -4.30 2.61 18.95
CA GLY A 98 -3.67 2.31 20.24
C GLY A 98 -4.61 2.32 21.46
N ALA A 99 -5.86 2.76 21.30
CA ALA A 99 -6.90 2.66 22.32
C ALA A 99 -7.75 1.37 22.21
N LEU A 100 -7.53 0.57 21.17
CA LEU A 100 -8.25 -0.70 20.93
C LEU A 100 -7.49 -1.88 21.56
N ASP A 101 -8.22 -2.98 21.76
CA ASP A 101 -7.62 -4.24 22.16
C ASP A 101 -6.70 -4.77 21.06
N GLU A 102 -5.51 -5.26 21.44
CA GLU A 102 -4.51 -5.84 20.53
C GLU A 102 -5.13 -6.90 19.60
N ALA A 103 -6.07 -7.70 20.11
CA ALA A 103 -6.74 -8.72 19.32
C ALA A 103 -7.48 -8.15 18.09
N LEU A 104 -8.08 -6.96 18.20
CA LEU A 104 -8.75 -6.30 17.07
C LEU A 104 -7.72 -5.81 16.05
N LEU A 105 -6.58 -5.31 16.49
CA LEU A 105 -5.52 -4.80 15.60
C LEU A 105 -4.83 -5.92 14.80
N GLN A 106 -4.90 -7.14 15.31
CA GLN A 106 -4.43 -8.36 14.65
C GLN A 106 -5.48 -9.00 13.73
N GLU A 107 -6.75 -8.57 13.82
CA GLU A 107 -7.84 -9.16 13.06
C GLU A 107 -7.84 -8.66 11.61
N ARG A 108 -8.03 -9.59 10.66
CA ARG A 108 -8.24 -9.31 9.24
C ARG A 108 -9.73 -9.11 8.96
N VAL A 109 -10.06 -8.10 8.16
CA VAL A 109 -11.43 -7.86 7.66
C VAL A 109 -11.51 -8.32 6.21
N ASP A 110 -12.51 -9.15 5.88
CA ASP A 110 -12.75 -9.68 4.53
C ASP A 110 -11.52 -10.31 3.85
N GLY A 111 -10.61 -10.88 4.65
CA GLY A 111 -9.39 -11.54 4.17
C GLY A 111 -8.25 -10.59 3.77
N GLU A 112 -8.46 -9.27 3.86
CA GLU A 112 -7.43 -8.24 3.69
C GLU A 112 -6.49 -8.19 4.91
N TRP A 113 -5.34 -7.53 4.79
CA TRP A 113 -4.36 -7.42 5.87
C TRP A 113 -4.94 -6.78 7.12
N SER A 114 -4.49 -7.25 8.29
CA SER A 114 -4.83 -6.60 9.56
C SER A 114 -4.18 -5.21 9.67
N PHE A 115 -4.55 -4.44 10.69
CA PHE A 115 -3.90 -3.15 10.93
C PHE A 115 -2.39 -3.33 11.21
N VAL A 116 -2.01 -4.31 12.04
CA VAL A 116 -0.60 -4.64 12.30
C VAL A 116 0.13 -5.05 11.01
N GLU A 117 -0.48 -5.89 10.18
CA GLU A 117 0.11 -6.29 8.90
C GLU A 117 0.28 -5.12 7.94
N THR A 118 -0.68 -4.19 7.90
CA THR A 118 -0.59 -2.94 7.13
C THR A 118 0.61 -2.11 7.55
N LEU A 119 0.87 -1.94 8.85
CA LEU A 119 2.03 -1.19 9.33
C LEU A 119 3.36 -1.85 8.95
N ARG A 120 3.43 -3.19 9.06
CA ARG A 120 4.59 -3.97 8.61
C ARG A 120 4.84 -3.82 7.11
N HIS A 121 3.77 -3.76 6.33
CA HIS A 121 3.86 -3.55 4.89
C HIS A 121 4.36 -2.15 4.54
N LEU A 122 3.83 -1.11 5.19
CA LEU A 122 4.28 0.26 4.96
C LEU A 122 5.75 0.46 5.36
N ALA A 123 6.21 -0.19 6.43
CA ALA A 123 7.62 -0.20 6.76
C ALA A 123 8.47 -0.83 5.63
N PHE A 124 8.06 -1.99 5.13
CA PHE A 124 8.71 -2.67 4.01
C PHE A 124 8.70 -1.81 2.73
N ALA A 125 7.61 -1.11 2.44
CA ALA A 125 7.52 -0.20 1.29
C ALA A 125 8.54 0.95 1.40
N VAL A 126 8.67 1.57 2.57
CA VAL A 126 9.70 2.61 2.81
C VAL A 126 11.11 2.03 2.65
N GLU A 127 11.39 0.87 3.23
CA GLU A 127 12.69 0.20 3.12
C GLU A 127 13.05 -0.11 1.67
N THR A 128 12.06 -0.51 0.86
CA THR A 128 12.23 -0.78 -0.56
C THR A 128 12.56 0.49 -1.35
N TRP A 129 11.72 1.52 -1.25
CA TRP A 129 11.81 2.71 -2.10
C TRP A 129 12.82 3.74 -1.61
N VAL A 130 12.88 3.98 -0.30
CA VAL A 130 13.82 4.93 0.30
C VAL A 130 15.15 4.26 0.62
N GLY A 131 15.15 3.09 1.27
CA GLY A 131 16.38 2.38 1.58
C GLY A 131 17.04 1.78 0.33
N GLY A 132 16.29 0.96 -0.40
CA GLY A 132 16.76 0.22 -1.57
C GLY A 132 17.05 1.14 -2.76
N TRP A 133 16.03 1.65 -3.44
CA TRP A 133 16.25 2.45 -4.65
C TRP A 133 16.87 3.82 -4.36
N LEU A 134 16.28 4.65 -3.48
CA LEU A 134 16.76 6.02 -3.31
C LEU A 134 18.18 6.09 -2.73
N HIS A 135 18.50 5.28 -1.72
CA HIS A 135 19.78 5.31 -1.02
C HIS A 135 20.76 4.18 -1.41
N GLY A 136 20.32 3.15 -2.13
CA GLY A 136 21.20 2.06 -2.56
C GLY A 136 21.67 1.15 -1.42
N GLU A 137 20.89 1.03 -0.35
CA GLU A 137 21.23 0.14 0.77
C GLU A 137 21.20 -1.34 0.33
N SER A 138 22.22 -2.12 0.72
CA SER A 138 22.35 -3.52 0.29
C SER A 138 21.42 -4.49 1.04
N ALA A 139 20.92 -4.10 2.22
CA ALA A 139 20.01 -4.91 3.04
C ALA A 139 19.10 -3.98 3.87
N PRO A 140 18.15 -3.27 3.24
CA PRO A 140 17.36 -2.25 3.92
C PRO A 140 16.27 -2.81 4.85
N PHE A 141 15.96 -4.11 4.74
CA PHE A 141 14.74 -4.67 5.30
C PHE A 141 14.82 -5.05 6.78
N SER A 142 13.76 -4.73 7.52
CA SER A 142 13.54 -5.25 8.87
C SER A 142 13.04 -6.70 8.83
N PRO A 143 13.47 -7.59 9.74
CA PRO A 143 12.86 -8.91 9.90
C PRO A 143 11.34 -8.88 10.15
N LEU A 144 10.82 -7.76 10.67
CA LEU A 144 9.39 -7.55 10.92
C LEU A 144 8.60 -7.10 9.69
N GLY A 145 9.26 -6.81 8.57
CA GLY A 145 8.60 -6.36 7.34
C GLY A 145 7.55 -7.36 6.83
N LEU A 146 6.60 -6.85 6.04
CA LEU A 146 5.63 -7.68 5.32
C LEU A 146 5.63 -7.26 3.83
N PRO A 147 6.19 -8.08 2.92
CA PRO A 147 6.23 -7.73 1.52
C PRO A 147 4.83 -7.86 0.89
N PRO A 148 4.61 -7.30 -0.32
CA PRO A 148 3.41 -7.60 -1.08
C PRO A 148 3.30 -9.09 -1.38
N THR A 149 2.07 -9.53 -1.68
CA THR A 149 1.72 -10.96 -1.78
C THR A 149 2.36 -11.68 -2.97
N ASP A 150 2.97 -10.95 -3.89
CA ASP A 150 3.69 -11.49 -5.06
C ASP A 150 5.13 -11.90 -4.74
N LEU A 151 5.67 -11.55 -3.56
CA LEU A 151 6.97 -12.07 -3.09
C LEU A 151 6.79 -13.41 -2.36
N PRO A 152 7.26 -14.54 -2.93
CA PRO A 152 7.06 -15.86 -2.35
C PRO A 152 7.73 -16.00 -0.98
N LEU A 153 7.09 -16.72 -0.06
CA LEU A 153 7.64 -17.00 1.29
C LEU A 153 9.04 -17.62 1.27
N THR A 154 9.39 -18.36 0.21
CA THR A 154 10.73 -18.95 0.03
C THR A 154 11.83 -17.91 -0.17
N GLU A 155 11.49 -16.72 -0.65
CA GLU A 155 12.43 -15.62 -0.87
C GLU A 155 12.66 -14.77 0.38
N TRP A 156 11.76 -14.82 1.36
CA TRP A 156 11.82 -13.94 2.53
C TRP A 156 13.16 -14.02 3.30
N PRO A 157 13.74 -15.22 3.53
CA PRO A 157 15.03 -15.32 4.21
C PRO A 157 16.20 -14.71 3.41
N SER A 158 16.12 -14.66 2.07
CA SER A 158 17.21 -14.14 1.24
C SER A 158 17.39 -12.62 1.39
N ILE A 159 16.32 -11.93 1.80
CA ILE A 159 16.30 -10.49 2.08
C ILE A 159 16.13 -10.17 3.57
N GLY A 160 16.30 -11.18 4.45
CA GLY A 160 16.34 -10.99 5.90
C GLY A 160 14.99 -10.87 6.61
N LEU A 161 13.88 -11.19 5.93
CA LEU A 161 12.54 -11.18 6.53
C LEU A 161 12.27 -12.46 7.34
N ASP A 162 11.56 -12.33 8.46
CA ASP A 162 11.11 -13.46 9.28
C ASP A 162 9.62 -13.76 9.02
N SER A 163 9.34 -14.89 8.37
CA SER A 163 7.96 -15.34 8.10
C SER A 163 7.19 -15.75 9.36
N ALA A 164 7.91 -16.07 10.45
CA ALA A 164 7.32 -16.36 11.75
C ALA A 164 7.09 -15.11 12.59
N ALA A 165 7.52 -13.92 12.15
CA ALA A 165 7.33 -12.68 12.89
C ALA A 165 5.85 -12.44 13.20
N ARG A 166 5.55 -12.21 14.48
CA ARG A 166 4.23 -11.85 15.00
C ARG A 166 4.37 -10.65 15.95
N PRO A 167 4.76 -9.48 15.43
CA PRO A 167 4.91 -8.30 16.28
C PRO A 167 3.54 -7.90 16.85
N THR A 168 3.59 -7.35 18.05
CA THR A 168 2.49 -6.59 18.65
C THR A 168 2.23 -5.31 17.85
N PHE A 169 1.07 -4.67 18.08
CA PHE A 169 0.81 -3.34 17.54
C PHE A 169 1.91 -2.34 17.90
N ALA A 170 2.37 -2.35 19.15
CA ALA A 170 3.40 -1.42 19.62
C ALA A 170 4.70 -1.55 18.81
N GLU A 171 5.18 -2.78 18.59
CA GLU A 171 6.40 -3.05 17.81
C GLU A 171 6.22 -2.64 16.34
N ALA A 172 5.05 -2.92 15.74
CA ALA A 172 4.78 -2.54 14.35
C ALA A 172 4.62 -1.01 14.19
N ALA A 173 4.00 -0.34 15.16
CA ALA A 173 3.85 1.12 15.18
C ALA A 173 5.19 1.84 15.40
N GLU A 174 6.05 1.31 16.26
CA GLU A 174 7.42 1.80 16.45
C GLU A 174 8.23 1.65 15.16
N LEU A 175 8.18 0.47 14.52
CA LEU A 175 8.82 0.24 13.23
C LEU A 175 8.34 1.24 12.17
N PHE A 176 7.02 1.40 12.01
CA PHE A 176 6.48 2.34 11.04
C PHE A 176 6.85 3.79 11.37
N THR A 177 6.91 4.15 12.65
CA THR A 177 7.36 5.49 13.08
C THR A 177 8.81 5.76 12.71
N ASP A 178 9.72 4.78 12.93
CA ASP A 178 11.11 4.90 12.46
C ASP A 178 11.17 5.07 10.94
N ARG A 179 10.38 4.30 10.19
CA ARG A 179 10.36 4.40 8.73
C ARG A 179 9.80 5.74 8.25
N ARG A 180 8.79 6.30 8.92
CA ARG A 180 8.34 7.68 8.65
C ARG A 180 9.46 8.71 8.87
N ALA A 181 10.27 8.55 9.93
CA ALA A 181 11.42 9.42 10.18
C ALA A 181 12.50 9.30 9.09
N ARG A 182 12.67 8.13 8.46
CA ARG A 182 13.54 7.98 7.28
C ARG A 182 13.02 8.76 6.08
N VAL A 183 11.70 8.76 5.84
CA VAL A 183 11.09 9.56 4.78
C VAL A 183 11.25 11.06 5.06
N ASP A 184 11.05 11.50 6.31
CA ASP A 184 11.29 12.89 6.73
C ASP A 184 12.73 13.31 6.41
N LYS A 185 13.70 12.46 6.78
CA LYS A 185 15.12 12.70 6.51
C LYS A 185 15.40 12.77 5.00
N ALA A 186 14.91 11.81 4.21
CA ALA A 186 15.10 11.80 2.77
C ALA A 186 14.52 13.06 2.10
N LEU A 187 13.30 13.46 2.50
CA LEU A 187 12.68 14.69 2.01
C LEU A 187 13.43 15.96 2.44
N ALA A 188 14.13 15.95 3.58
CA ALA A 188 14.94 17.07 4.04
C ALA A 188 16.28 17.18 3.28
N GLU A 189 16.89 16.05 2.94
CA GLU A 189 18.22 15.97 2.34
C GLU A 189 18.21 16.11 0.81
N VAL A 190 17.19 15.57 0.13
CA VAL A 190 17.04 15.71 -1.32
C VAL A 190 16.85 17.18 -1.71
N THR A 191 17.40 17.56 -2.86
CA THR A 191 17.24 18.87 -3.50
C THR A 191 16.28 18.80 -4.69
N GLU A 192 15.76 19.95 -5.11
CA GLU A 192 14.85 20.03 -6.27
C GLU A 192 15.50 19.50 -7.57
N ALA A 193 16.82 19.74 -7.74
CA ALA A 193 17.56 19.31 -8.92
C ALA A 193 17.74 17.78 -8.99
N GLU A 194 17.77 17.11 -7.83
CA GLU A 194 17.95 15.66 -7.74
C GLU A 194 16.67 14.87 -8.04
N LEU A 195 15.49 15.52 -8.05
CA LEU A 195 14.21 14.81 -8.19
C LEU A 195 14.12 13.93 -9.44
N GLU A 196 14.75 14.34 -10.53
CA GLU A 196 14.75 13.58 -11.79
C GLU A 196 16.00 12.69 -11.96
N GLU A 197 16.89 12.66 -10.98
CA GLU A 197 18.04 11.77 -11.05
C GLU A 197 17.60 10.30 -11.00
N PRO A 198 18.14 9.46 -11.88
CA PRO A 198 17.89 8.03 -11.85
C PRO A 198 18.61 7.39 -10.65
N ARG A 199 17.97 6.35 -10.13
CA ARG A 199 18.48 5.43 -9.12
C ARG A 199 18.22 4.01 -9.62
N THR A 200 19.30 3.25 -9.79
CA THR A 200 19.25 1.89 -10.32
C THR A 200 19.64 0.93 -9.20
N ALA A 201 18.76 -0.01 -8.88
CA ALA A 201 19.00 -1.01 -7.85
C ALA A 201 18.12 -2.25 -8.08
N ALA A 202 18.47 -3.33 -7.38
CA ALA A 202 17.66 -4.53 -7.25
C ALA A 202 17.45 -4.83 -5.75
N PRO A 203 16.58 -4.09 -5.02
CA PRO A 203 16.39 -4.28 -3.59
C PRO A 203 15.99 -5.71 -3.23
N VAL A 204 15.22 -6.36 -4.10
CA VAL A 204 14.89 -7.79 -4.03
C VAL A 204 15.33 -8.44 -5.33
N ALA A 205 16.20 -9.44 -5.24
CA ALA A 205 16.82 -10.08 -6.41
C ALA A 205 15.79 -10.67 -7.39
N LEU A 206 14.67 -11.21 -6.88
CA LEU A 206 13.61 -11.79 -7.71
C LEU A 206 12.96 -10.76 -8.65
N TRP A 207 12.85 -9.49 -8.23
CA TRP A 207 12.27 -8.43 -9.05
C TRP A 207 13.21 -7.94 -10.15
N GLY A 208 14.51 -8.26 -10.03
CA GLY A 208 15.53 -7.81 -10.95
C GLY A 208 15.96 -6.36 -10.72
N GLU A 209 16.86 -5.89 -11.57
CA GLU A 209 17.35 -4.51 -11.53
C GLU A 209 16.37 -3.59 -12.25
N GLU A 210 15.95 -2.54 -11.55
CA GLU A 210 15.09 -1.49 -12.09
C GLU A 210 15.70 -0.11 -11.87
N THR A 211 15.26 0.86 -12.67
CA THR A 211 15.66 2.26 -12.55
C THR A 211 14.45 3.14 -12.31
N HIS A 212 14.50 3.92 -11.23
CA HIS A 212 13.46 4.86 -10.83
C HIS A 212 14.06 6.24 -10.57
N THR A 213 13.29 7.32 -10.77
CA THR A 213 13.77 8.65 -10.35
C THR A 213 13.63 8.83 -8.84
N VAL A 214 14.39 9.76 -8.26
CA VAL A 214 14.22 10.17 -6.85
C VAL A 214 12.77 10.56 -6.56
N ARG A 215 12.14 11.32 -7.47
CA ARG A 215 10.73 11.70 -7.37
C ARG A 215 9.82 10.47 -7.36
N ALA A 216 10.06 9.51 -8.24
CA ALA A 216 9.24 8.29 -8.30
C ALA A 216 9.32 7.52 -6.98
N CYS A 217 10.53 7.34 -6.41
CA CYS A 217 10.71 6.67 -5.13
C CYS A 217 9.92 7.34 -3.99
N LEU A 218 10.05 8.67 -3.86
CA LEU A 218 9.34 9.43 -2.83
C LEU A 218 7.82 9.40 -3.04
N ARG A 219 7.36 9.61 -4.28
CA ARG A 219 5.93 9.61 -4.61
C ARG A 219 5.28 8.26 -4.37
N THR A 220 5.95 7.17 -4.70
CA THR A 220 5.41 5.84 -4.44
C THR A 220 5.21 5.63 -2.94
N VAL A 221 6.16 5.99 -2.08
CA VAL A 221 5.98 5.91 -0.63
C VAL A 221 4.79 6.74 -0.14
N LEU A 222 4.66 7.99 -0.59
CA LEU A 222 3.51 8.83 -0.23
C LEU A 222 2.19 8.19 -0.67
N GLN A 223 2.16 7.58 -1.86
CA GLN A 223 0.98 6.90 -2.38
C GLN A 223 0.63 5.65 -1.56
N GLU A 224 1.62 4.80 -1.27
CA GLU A 224 1.48 3.60 -0.45
C GLU A 224 0.89 3.94 0.92
N VAL A 225 1.48 4.92 1.59
CA VAL A 225 1.06 5.39 2.92
C VAL A 225 -0.34 6.01 2.87
N CYS A 226 -0.70 6.70 1.78
CA CYS A 226 -2.02 7.29 1.61
C CYS A 226 -3.11 6.24 1.39
N ASP A 227 -2.90 5.31 0.46
CA ASP A 227 -3.92 4.31 0.10
C ASP A 227 -4.14 3.29 1.22
N HIS A 228 -3.06 2.83 1.86
CA HIS A 228 -3.18 1.89 2.97
C HIS A 228 -3.85 2.49 4.21
N ARG A 229 -3.74 3.81 4.42
CA ARG A 229 -4.50 4.48 5.48
C ARG A 229 -6.00 4.36 5.24
N ARG A 230 -6.45 4.52 3.99
CA ARG A 230 -7.87 4.39 3.64
C ARG A 230 -8.40 2.99 3.94
N PHE A 231 -7.64 1.95 3.61
CA PHE A 231 -8.00 0.57 3.93
C PHE A 231 -8.04 0.35 5.45
N ALA A 232 -6.99 0.77 6.16
CA ALA A 232 -6.92 0.69 7.61
C ALA A 232 -8.10 1.38 8.32
N GLU A 233 -8.46 2.61 7.92
CA GLU A 233 -9.58 3.35 8.53
C GLU A 233 -10.93 2.67 8.24
N ARG A 234 -11.12 2.12 7.03
CA ARG A 234 -12.31 1.34 6.68
C ARG A 234 -12.44 0.13 7.60
N ASP A 235 -11.36 -0.62 7.78
CA ASP A 235 -11.38 -1.88 8.51
C ASP A 235 -11.49 -1.67 10.02
N LEU A 236 -10.80 -0.67 10.57
CA LEU A 236 -10.96 -0.26 11.96
C LEU A 236 -12.40 0.19 12.26
N ALA A 237 -13.05 0.91 11.33
CA ALA A 237 -14.45 1.28 11.49
C ALA A 237 -15.38 0.06 11.52
N VAL A 238 -15.10 -0.97 10.71
CA VAL A 238 -15.86 -2.24 10.74
C VAL A 238 -15.66 -2.96 12.07
N LEU A 239 -14.43 -3.05 12.57
CA LEU A 239 -14.11 -3.76 13.80
C LEU A 239 -14.69 -3.07 15.05
N THR A 240 -14.68 -1.74 15.09
CA THR A 240 -15.17 -0.95 16.24
C THR A 240 -16.69 -0.78 16.31
N ALA A 241 -17.41 -1.10 15.23
CA ALA A 241 -18.87 -1.05 15.18
C ALA A 241 -19.56 -2.37 15.60
N ARG A 242 -18.78 -3.39 16.01
CA ARG A 242 -19.28 -4.73 16.39
C ARG A 242 -19.74 -4.81 17.84
#